data_AF-X1GZ43-F1
#
_entry.id   AF-X1GZ43-F1
#
_cell.length_a   1.000
_cell.length_b   1.000
_cell.length_c   1.000
_cell.angle_alpha   90.00
_cell.angle_beta   90.00
_cell.angle_gamma   90.00
#
_symmetry.space_group_name_H-M   'P 1'
#
loop_
_entity.id
_entity.type
_entity.pdbx_description
1 polymer ?
#
loop_
_entity_poly.entity_id
_entity_poly.type
_entity_poly.pdbx_seq_one_letter_code
_entity_poly.pdbx_strand_id
1 'polypeptide(L)' 'MKKKILLSVFVIFLVLILIGCAGIVPPPLHNAEEILRTVDNYWSALSNREFELAKTYCIINGNAYQA' A
#
# COMPACT_ATOMS: atom_id res chain seq x y z
N MET A 1 9.27 36.58 -2.64
CA MET A 1 9.41 35.70 -3.84
C MET A 1 9.98 34.32 -3.47
N LYS A 2 11.09 34.25 -2.70
CA LYS A 2 11.72 32.99 -2.25
C LYS A 2 10.79 32.01 -1.49
N LYS A 3 9.93 32.50 -0.58
CA LYS A 3 8.94 31.66 0.14
C LYS A 3 7.92 30.99 -0.79
N LYS A 4 7.52 31.65 -1.89
CA LYS A 4 6.56 31.11 -2.86
C LYS A 4 7.17 29.98 -3.69
N ILE A 5 8.47 30.07 -3.99
CA ILE A 5 9.22 29.05 -4.73
C ILE A 5 9.39 27.79 -3.86
N LEU A 6 9.75 27.95 -2.59
CA LEU A 6 9.86 26.83 -1.64
C LEU A 6 8.55 26.07 -1.48
N LEU A 7 7.43 26.79 -1.39
CA LEU A 7 6.11 26.16 -1.29
C LEU A 7 5.77 25.37 -2.56
N SER A 8 6.08 25.91 -3.74
CA SER A 8 5.84 25.22 -5.02
C SER A 8 6.63 23.91 -5.13
N VAL A 9 7.93 23.95 -4.79
CA VAL A 9 8.78 22.75 -4.80
C VAL A 9 8.27 21.70 -3.82
N PHE A 10 7.84 22.12 -2.62
CA PHE A 10 7.28 21.22 -1.62
C PHE A 10 5.99 20.53 -2.11
N VAL A 11 5.08 21.29 -2.72
CA VAL A 11 3.82 20.73 -3.26
C VAL A 11 4.09 19.73 -4.38
N ILE A 12 5.03 20.02 -5.29
CA ILE A 12 5.41 19.08 -6.36
C ILE A 12 6.00 17.80 -5.77
N PHE A 13 6.89 17.92 -4.77
CA PHE A 13 7.49 16.77 -4.10
C PHE A 13 6.45 15.91 -3.38
N LEU A 14 5.48 16.56 -2.73
CA LEU A 14 4.37 15.88 -2.05
C LEU A 14 3.50 15.11 -3.06
N VAL A 15 3.17 15.72 -4.20
CA VAL A 15 2.41 15.07 -5.27
C VAL A 15 3.16 13.86 -5.84
N LEU A 16 4.47 13.96 -6.03
CA LEU A 16 5.29 12.84 -6.52
C LEU A 16 5.31 11.66 -5.53
N ILE A 17 5.39 11.93 -4.22
CA ILE A 17 5.32 10.88 -3.19
C ILE A 17 3.93 10.23 -3.17
N LEU A 18 2.87 11.04 -3.27
CA LEU A 18 1.49 10.54 -3.24
C LEU A 18 1.15 9.69 -4.47
N ILE A 19 1.62 10.08 -5.67
CA ILE A 19 1.46 9.29 -6.89
C ILE A 19 2.30 8.01 -6.83
N GLY A 20 3.47 8.05 -6.19
CA GLY A 20 4.34 6.88 -6.01
C GLY A 20 3.70 5.74 -5.19
N CYS A 21 2.73 6.04 -4.30
CA CYS A 21 1.97 5.02 -3.59
C CYS A 21 0.75 4.49 -4.36
N ALA A 22 0.28 5.18 -5.40
CA ALA A 22 -0.88 4.76 -6.19
C ALA A 22 -0.55 3.62 -7.18
N GLY A 23 0.72 3.25 -7.30
CA GLY A 23 1.23 2.26 -8.24
C GLY A 23 1.98 1.11 -7.57
N ILE A 24 1.64 0.74 -6.33
CA ILE A 24 2.10 -0.53 -5.75
C ILE A 24 1.40 -1.65 -6.53
N VAL A 25 1.96 -1.96 -7.70
CA VAL A 25 1.66 -3.18 -8.40
C VAL A 25 2.22 -4.27 -7.48
N PRO A 26 1.38 -5.18 -6.96
CA PRO A 26 1.89 -6.28 -6.16
C PRO A 26 2.97 -6.99 -7.02
N PRO A 27 4.13 -7.34 -6.42
CA PRO A 27 5.15 -8.06 -7.16
C PRO A 27 4.47 -9.25 -7.85
N PRO A 28 4.77 -9.51 -9.13
CA PRO A 28 4.18 -10.64 -9.83
C PRO A 28 4.48 -11.90 -9.02
N LEU A 29 3.44 -12.49 -8.43
CA LEU A 29 3.54 -13.75 -7.70
C LEU A 29 3.91 -14.82 -8.73
N HIS A 30 5.19 -15.21 -8.73
CA HIS A 30 5.77 -16.04 -9.78
C HIS A 30 5.44 -17.54 -9.61
N ASN A 31 4.88 -17.95 -8.46
CA ASN A 31 4.46 -19.33 -8.21
C ASN A 31 3.17 -19.39 -7.36
N ALA A 32 2.39 -20.46 -7.54
CA ALA A 32 1.09 -20.64 -6.86
C ALA A 32 1.22 -20.77 -5.33
N GLU A 33 2.35 -21.29 -4.86
CA GLU A 33 2.65 -21.45 -3.43
C GLU A 33 2.78 -20.10 -2.72
N GLU A 34 3.41 -19.13 -3.36
CA GLU A 34 3.58 -17.77 -2.83
C GLU A 34 2.24 -17.02 -2.79
N ILE A 35 1.35 -17.29 -3.76
CA ILE A 35 -0.02 -16.75 -3.75
C ILE A 35 -0.77 -17.28 -2.52
N LEU A 36 -0.77 -18.60 -2.32
CA LEU A 36 -1.45 -19.24 -1.19
C LEU A 36 -0.93 -18.71 0.15
N ARG A 37 0.40 -18.64 0.29
CA ARG A 37 1.03 -18.10 1.50
C ARG A 37 0.66 -16.64 1.76
N THR A 38 0.56 -15.82 0.70
CA THR A 38 0.16 -14.41 0.83
C THR A 38 -1.29 -14.29 1.31
N VAL A 39 -2.18 -15.13 0.79
CA VAL A 39 -3.59 -15.18 1.20
C VAL A 39 -3.73 -15.66 2.65
N ASP A 40 -3.00 -16.71 3.05
CA ASP A 40 -3.03 -17.22 4.43
C ASP A 40 -2.51 -16.18 5.43
N ASN A 41 -1.40 -15.50 5.09
CA ASN A 41 -0.84 -14.43 5.92
C ASN A 41 -1.82 -13.25 6.07
N TYR A 42 -2.52 -12.89 4.99
CA TYR A 42 -3.56 -11.86 5.03
C TYR A 42 -4.69 -12.22 6.01
N TRP A 43 -5.21 -13.45 5.93
CA TRP A 43 -6.29 -13.91 6.82
C TRP A 43 -5.83 -14.00 8.28
N SER A 44 -4.59 -14.43 8.51
CA SER A 44 -3.98 -14.46 9.85
C SER A 44 -3.91 -13.06 10.46
N ALA A 45 -3.41 -12.07 9.70
CA ALA A 45 -3.35 -10.68 10.14
C ALA A 45 -4.75 -10.10 10.44
N LEU A 46 -5.74 -10.40 9.61
CA LEU A 46 -7.14 -10.02 9.88
C LEU A 46 -7.69 -10.65 11.16
N SER A 47 -7.45 -11.94 11.37
CA SER A 47 -7.88 -12.67 12.58
C SER A 47 -7.29 -12.06 13.85
N ASN A 48 -6.04 -11.59 13.77
CA ASN A 48 -5.34 -10.93 14.87
C ASN A 48 -5.66 -9.44 15.01
N ARG A 49 -6.56 -8.90 14.17
CA ARG A 49 -6.92 -7.46 14.11
C ARG A 49 -5.74 -6.55 13.76
N GLU A 50 -4.73 -7.09 13.08
CA GLU A 50 -3.55 -6.36 12.60
C GLU A 50 -3.83 -5.72 11.23
N PHE A 51 -4.78 -4.77 11.18
CA PHE A 51 -5.29 -4.22 9.92
C PHE A 51 -4.22 -3.52 9.07
N GLU A 52 -3.27 -2.82 9.69
CA GLU A 52 -2.17 -2.17 8.96
C GLU A 52 -1.24 -3.18 8.31
N LEU A 53 -0.97 -4.31 9.00
CA LEU A 53 -0.23 -5.42 8.40
C LEU A 53 -1.03 -6.05 7.25
N ALA A 54 -2.33 -6.29 7.45
CA ALA A 54 -3.19 -6.87 6.43
C ALA A 54 -3.22 -6.04 5.13
N LYS A 55 -3.18 -4.70 5.22
CA LYS A 55 -3.11 -3.79 4.06
C LYS A 55 -1.82 -3.96 3.25
N THR A 56 -0.72 -4.40 3.87
CA THR A 56 0.56 -4.59 3.16
C THR A 56 0.53 -5.73 2.13
N TYR A 57 -0.36 -6.70 2.30
CA TYR A 57 -0.53 -7.81 1.34
C TYR A 57 -1.28 -7.40 0.06
N CYS A 58 -1.71 -6.14 -0.06
CA CYS A 58 -2.26 -5.55 -1.28
C CYS A 58 -3.46 -6.32 -1.88
N ILE A 59 -4.27 -6.97 -1.05
CA ILE A 59 -5.52 -7.63 -1.51
C ILE A 59 -6.57 -6.56 -1.77
N ILE A 60 -6.73 -6.22 -3.05
CA ILE A 60 -7.69 -5.22 -3.54
C ILE A 60 -9.10 -5.61 -3.09
N ASN A 61 -9.87 -4.64 -2.59
CA ASN A 61 -11.22 -4.82 -2.04
C ASN A 61 -11.32 -5.76 -0.81
N GLY A 62 -10.20 -6.11 -0.18
CA GLY A 62 -10.20 -6.94 1.01
C GLY A 62 -10.80 -6.25 2.25
N ASN A 63 -11.26 -7.05 3.22
CA ASN A 63 -11.86 -6.60 4.48
C ASN A 63 -10.98 -5.64 5.30
N ALA A 64 -9.65 -5.68 5.13
CA ALA A 64 -8.71 -4.79 5.79
C ALA A 64 -8.95 -3.28 5.53
N TYR A 65 -9.68 -2.93 4.47
CA TYR A 65 -10.03 -1.55 4.12
C TYR A 65 -11.46 -1.16 4.52
N GLN A 66 -12.22 -2.08 5.14
CA GLN A 66 -13.63 -1.88 5.54
C GLN A 66 -13.80 -1.66 7.05
N ALA A 67 -12.70 -1.69 7.81
CA ALA A 67 -12.68 -1.52 9.26
C ALA A 67 -12.60 -0.04 9.67
#